data_AF-A0A7C7LXS5-F1
#
_entry.id   AF-A0A7C7LXS5-F1
#
_cell.length_a   1.000
_cell.length_b   1.000
_cell.length_c   1.000
_cell.angle_alpha   90.00
_cell.angle_beta   90.00
_cell.angle_gamma   90.00
#
_symmetry.space_group_name_H-M   'P 1'
#
loop_
_entity.id
_entity.type
_entity.pdbx_description
1 polymer ?
#
loop_
_entity_poly.entity_id
_entity_poly.type
_entity_poly.pdbx_seq_one_letter_code
_entity_poly.pdbx_strand_id
1 'polypeptide(L)'
;MPKDELFQETVTRVKRPSAHFTLLRAPDGEFLGASDNALATFDYVDDKAIWEQVEGSHAYRHVVIGLVLEAESADSANGCYLRHDGVWLASNGTATNESVMFSSGHGLAYLPSEYLESFKQNGWVCLPAIMAPGIVEELERISCTGC
;
A
#
# COMPACT_ATOMS: atom_id res chain seq x y z
N MET A 1 11.74 -46.70 -13.29
CA MET A 1 12.81 -45.86 -12.71
C MET A 1 12.24 -44.48 -12.55
N PRO A 2 12.21 -43.88 -11.34
CA PRO A 2 11.85 -42.47 -11.23
C PRO A 2 12.90 -41.68 -12.00
N LYS A 3 12.46 -40.71 -12.81
CA LYS A 3 13.38 -39.75 -13.44
C LYS A 3 14.16 -39.10 -12.31
N ASP A 4 15.49 -39.17 -12.37
CA ASP A 4 16.37 -38.36 -11.53
C ASP A 4 15.96 -36.89 -11.71
N GLU A 5 15.22 -36.34 -10.74
CA GLU A 5 14.99 -34.90 -10.66
C GLU A 5 16.34 -34.26 -10.36
N LEU A 6 16.98 -33.76 -11.41
CA LEU A 6 18.18 -32.95 -11.30
C LEU A 6 17.81 -31.67 -10.55
N PHE A 7 18.14 -31.60 -9.26
CA PHE A 7 18.05 -30.37 -8.48
C PHE A 7 18.97 -29.33 -9.11
N GLN A 8 18.38 -28.29 -9.69
CA GLN A 8 19.11 -27.21 -10.34
C GLN A 8 19.05 -25.97 -9.44
N GLU A 9 20.10 -25.76 -8.65
CA GLU A 9 20.23 -24.59 -7.78
C GLU A 9 20.19 -23.31 -8.61
N THR A 10 19.39 -22.34 -8.16
CA THR A 10 19.23 -21.06 -8.84
C THR A 10 19.38 -19.92 -7.83
N VAL A 11 20.23 -18.94 -8.14
CA VAL A 11 20.38 -17.72 -7.34
C VAL A 11 19.48 -16.64 -7.92
N THR A 12 18.52 -16.15 -7.13
CA THR A 12 17.65 -15.03 -7.54
C THR A 12 18.06 -13.75 -6.81
N ARG A 13 18.37 -12.71 -7.58
CA ARG A 13 18.69 -11.39 -7.03
C ARG A 13 17.48 -10.46 -7.13
N VAL A 14 16.96 -10.04 -5.99
CA VAL A 14 15.88 -9.06 -5.90
C VAL A 14 16.49 -7.65 -5.89
N LYS A 15 16.03 -6.78 -6.79
CA LYS A 15 16.43 -5.37 -6.80
C LYS A 15 15.72 -4.61 -5.67
N ARG A 16 16.44 -3.69 -5.03
CA ARG A 16 15.82 -2.75 -4.09
C ARG A 16 14.82 -1.86 -4.87
N PRO A 17 13.55 -1.77 -4.45
CA PRO A 17 12.61 -0.85 -5.06
C PRO A 17 13.04 0.60 -4.88
N SER A 18 12.81 1.42 -5.90
CA SER A 18 13.04 2.87 -5.85
C SER A 18 11.87 3.65 -5.27
N ALA A 19 10.69 3.02 -5.18
CA ALA A 19 9.46 3.63 -4.71
C ALA A 19 8.60 2.60 -3.98
N HIS A 20 7.59 3.10 -3.29
CA HIS A 20 6.52 2.33 -2.68
C HIS A 20 5.20 3.03 -2.95
N PHE A 21 4.13 2.27 -2.92
CA PHE A 21 2.79 2.81 -2.94
C PHE A 21 2.40 3.35 -1.55
N THR A 22 1.23 3.98 -1.49
CA THR A 22 0.60 4.53 -0.30
C THR A 22 -0.66 3.74 -0.02
N LEU A 23 -0.87 3.44 1.26
CA LEU A 23 -2.13 2.90 1.76
C LEU A 23 -2.85 4.00 2.52
N LEU A 24 -4.11 4.26 2.19
CA LEU A 24 -4.93 5.24 2.90
C LEU A 24 -5.83 4.49 3.88
N ARG A 25 -5.71 4.80 5.18
CA ARG A 25 -6.49 4.13 6.23
C ARG A 25 -7.54 5.06 6.83
N ALA A 26 -8.75 4.56 6.93
CA ALA A 26 -9.84 5.21 7.64
C ALA A 26 -9.62 5.17 9.17
N PRO A 27 -10.38 5.95 9.97
CA PRO A 27 -10.27 5.96 11.43
C PRO A 27 -10.48 4.60 12.11
N ASP A 28 -11.27 3.71 11.50
CA ASP A 28 -11.52 2.35 11.98
C ASP A 28 -10.39 1.36 11.62
N GLY A 29 -9.39 1.81 10.85
CA GLY A 29 -8.25 1.01 10.43
C GLY A 29 -8.43 0.31 9.09
N GLU A 30 -9.62 0.38 8.48
CA GLU A 30 -9.85 -0.16 7.14
C GLU A 30 -9.12 0.65 6.06
N PHE A 31 -8.84 0.01 4.94
CA PHE A 31 -8.13 0.59 3.81
C PHE A 31 -9.11 1.16 2.79
N LEU A 32 -8.95 2.44 2.47
CA LEU A 32 -9.66 3.07 1.39
C LEU A 32 -9.19 2.49 0.06
N GLY A 33 -10.14 2.05 -0.75
CA GLY A 33 -9.90 1.57 -2.09
C GLY A 33 -10.92 2.06 -3.10
N ALA A 34 -10.66 1.77 -4.37
CA ALA A 34 -11.52 2.09 -5.49
C ALA A 34 -11.77 0.88 -6.40
N SER A 35 -13.03 0.68 -6.79
CA SER A 35 -13.45 -0.31 -7.79
C SER A 35 -14.52 0.29 -8.67
N ASP A 36 -14.44 0.12 -9.99
CA ASP A 36 -15.50 0.55 -10.91
C ASP A 36 -15.92 2.04 -10.71
N ASN A 37 -14.94 2.91 -10.41
CA ASN A 37 -15.10 4.32 -10.04
C ASN A 37 -15.91 4.60 -8.76
N ALA A 38 -16.18 3.59 -7.94
CA ALA A 38 -16.72 3.75 -6.60
C ALA A 38 -15.61 3.65 -5.55
N LEU A 39 -15.72 4.44 -4.49
CA LEU A 39 -14.85 4.41 -3.33
C LEU A 39 -15.52 3.62 -2.20
N ALA A 40 -14.74 2.80 -1.52
CA ALA A 40 -15.17 2.01 -0.36
C ALA A 40 -13.97 1.68 0.52
N THR A 41 -14.21 1.29 1.77
CA THR A 41 -13.18 0.73 2.64
C THR A 41 -13.22 -0.79 2.70
N PHE A 42 -12.06 -1.38 2.97
CA PHE A 42 -11.85 -2.82 3.03
C PHE A 42 -10.95 -3.18 4.21
N ASP A 43 -11.19 -4.31 4.86
CA ASP A 43 -10.35 -4.83 5.95
C ASP A 43 -9.08 -5.55 5.45
N TYR A 44 -8.88 -5.63 4.13
CA TYR A 44 -7.71 -6.19 3.48
C TYR A 44 -7.16 -5.24 2.40
N VAL A 45 -5.94 -5.53 1.95
CA VAL A 45 -5.30 -4.79 0.85
C VAL A 45 -5.20 -5.71 -0.37
N ASP A 46 -5.92 -5.36 -1.43
CA ASP A 46 -5.67 -5.82 -2.80
C ASP A 46 -5.36 -4.62 -3.70
N ASP A 47 -5.28 -4.84 -5.01
CA ASP A 47 -4.98 -3.78 -5.99
C ASP A 47 -5.94 -2.58 -5.94
N LYS A 48 -7.14 -2.75 -5.38
CA LYS A 48 -8.13 -1.67 -5.20
C LYS A 48 -7.71 -0.69 -4.12
N ALA A 49 -6.82 -1.06 -3.22
CA ALA A 49 -6.41 -0.22 -2.10
C ALA A 49 -5.01 0.41 -2.30
N ILE A 50 -4.52 0.42 -3.55
CA ILE A 50 -3.18 0.89 -3.87
C ILE A 50 -3.21 2.29 -4.49
N TRP A 51 -2.57 3.23 -3.79
CA TRP A 51 -2.49 4.63 -4.16
C TRP A 51 -1.05 5.06 -4.37
N GLU A 52 -0.84 6.13 -5.12
CA GLU A 52 0.43 6.85 -5.19
C GLU A 52 0.21 8.32 -4.86
N GLN A 53 1.13 8.92 -4.12
CA GLN A 53 1.12 10.35 -3.91
C GLN A 53 1.53 11.07 -5.20
N VAL A 54 0.72 12.02 -5.64
CA VAL A 54 1.00 12.79 -6.85
C VAL A 54 2.05 13.84 -6.56
N GLU A 55 3.22 13.70 -7.18
CA GLU A 55 4.37 14.60 -7.00
C GLU A 55 4.00 16.07 -7.20
N GLY A 56 4.44 16.92 -6.27
CA GLY A 56 4.18 18.37 -6.31
C GLY A 56 2.75 18.78 -5.96
N SER A 57 1.90 17.86 -5.48
CA SER A 57 0.51 18.16 -5.09
C SER A 57 0.09 17.44 -3.81
N HIS A 58 -0.98 17.93 -3.20
CA HIS A 58 -1.67 17.22 -2.11
C HIS A 58 -2.78 16.37 -2.71
N ALA A 59 -2.39 15.32 -3.44
CA ALA A 59 -3.34 14.40 -4.04
C ALA A 59 -2.82 12.97 -4.04
N TYR A 60 -3.75 12.03 -4.03
CA TYR A 60 -3.48 10.61 -4.18
C TYR A 60 -4.14 10.10 -5.45
N ARG A 61 -3.42 9.33 -6.25
CA ARG A 61 -3.94 8.70 -7.46
C ARG A 61 -4.03 7.20 -7.24
N HIS A 62 -5.18 6.62 -7.52
CA HIS A 62 -5.35 5.17 -7.51
C HIS A 62 -4.54 4.57 -8.66
N VAL A 63 -3.71 3.57 -8.37
CA VAL A 63 -2.73 3.05 -9.34
C VAL A 63 -3.39 2.32 -10.52
N VAL A 64 -4.45 1.54 -10.28
CA VAL A 64 -5.14 0.78 -11.33
C VAL A 64 -6.06 1.64 -12.21
N ILE A 65 -7.00 2.37 -11.60
CA ILE A 65 -8.05 3.09 -12.34
C ILE A 65 -7.75 4.58 -12.57
N GLY A 66 -6.69 5.13 -11.98
CA GLY A 66 -6.29 6.53 -12.16
C GLY A 66 -7.18 7.57 -11.46
N LEU A 67 -8.14 7.13 -10.64
CA LEU A 67 -8.99 8.02 -9.83
C LEU A 67 -8.13 8.89 -8.92
N VAL A 68 -8.41 10.19 -8.86
CA VAL A 68 -7.63 11.14 -8.07
C VAL A 68 -8.44 11.64 -6.88
N LEU A 69 -7.82 11.60 -5.70
CA LEU A 69 -8.32 12.20 -4.47
C LEU A 69 -7.53 13.46 -4.17
N GLU A 70 -8.25 14.52 -3.85
CA GLU A 70 -7.65 15.71 -3.25
C GLU A 70 -7.42 15.43 -1.76
N ALA A 71 -6.26 15.82 -1.24
CA ALA A 71 -5.91 15.69 0.15
C ALA A 71 -5.71 17.07 0.78
N GLU A 72 -6.31 17.28 1.95
CA GLU A 72 -6.05 18.43 2.79
C GLU A 72 -5.34 17.95 4.06
N SER A 73 -4.18 18.51 4.38
CA SER A 73 -3.41 18.10 5.56
C SER A 73 -4.21 18.31 6.84
N ALA A 74 -4.20 17.31 7.72
CA ALA A 74 -4.74 17.44 9.08
C ALA A 74 -3.63 17.83 10.08
N ASP A 75 -4.01 18.22 11.29
CA ASP A 75 -3.07 18.61 12.36
C ASP A 75 -2.25 17.43 12.94
N SER A 76 -2.43 16.21 12.41
CA SER A 76 -1.68 15.02 12.84
C SER A 76 -0.60 14.62 11.85
N ALA A 77 0.50 14.04 12.35
CA ALA A 77 1.52 13.42 11.51
C ALA A 77 0.88 12.33 10.62
N ASN A 78 0.99 12.50 9.30
CA ASN A 78 0.40 11.64 8.26
C ASN A 78 -1.13 11.64 8.16
N GLY A 79 -1.82 12.59 8.82
CA GLY A 79 -3.27 12.73 8.71
C GLY A 79 -3.68 13.61 7.53
N CYS A 80 -4.75 13.24 6.84
CA CYS A 80 -5.33 14.03 5.78
C CYS A 80 -6.84 13.85 5.70
N TYR A 81 -7.54 14.90 5.29
CA TYR A 81 -8.93 14.83 4.87
C TYR A 81 -8.98 14.64 3.36
N LEU A 82 -9.80 13.71 2.89
CA LEU A 82 -9.84 13.33 1.47
C LEU A 82 -11.12 13.84 0.81
N ARG A 83 -10.99 14.39 -0.40
CA ARG A 83 -12.12 14.71 -1.29
C ARG A 83 -12.02 13.98 -2.61
N HIS A 84 -13.18 13.68 -3.16
CA HIS A 84 -13.35 13.25 -4.54
C HIS A 84 -14.34 14.20 -5.22
N ASP A 85 -13.96 14.81 -6.34
CA ASP A 85 -14.75 15.82 -7.05
C ASP A 85 -15.26 16.96 -6.15
N GLY A 86 -14.39 17.43 -5.24
CA GLY A 86 -14.71 18.50 -4.27
C GLY A 86 -15.62 18.10 -3.10
N VAL A 87 -16.05 16.83 -3.00
CA VAL A 87 -16.90 16.32 -1.90
C VAL A 87 -16.07 15.51 -0.92
N TRP A 88 -16.30 15.72 0.38
CA TRP A 88 -15.58 14.99 1.44
C TRP A 88 -15.90 13.50 1.44
N LEU A 89 -14.93 12.69 1.84
CA LEU A 89 -15.11 11.27 2.10
C LEU A 89 -15.40 11.00 3.58
N ALA A 90 -16.37 10.13 3.83
CA ALA A 90 -16.67 9.54 5.12
C ALA A 90 -15.76 8.34 5.40
N SER A 91 -15.80 7.80 6.61
CA SER A 91 -14.93 6.68 7.01
C SER A 91 -15.10 5.44 6.16
N ASN A 92 -16.29 5.20 5.60
CA ASN A 92 -16.58 4.07 4.72
C ASN A 92 -16.25 4.33 3.23
N GLY A 93 -15.59 5.46 2.91
CA GLY A 93 -15.26 5.87 1.54
C GLY A 93 -16.40 6.54 0.76
N THR A 94 -17.60 6.68 1.35
CA THR A 94 -18.72 7.35 0.67
C THR A 94 -18.65 8.87 0.79
N ALA A 95 -19.34 9.57 -0.11
CA ALA A 95 -19.40 11.03 -0.09
C ALA A 95 -20.21 11.55 1.11
N THR A 96 -19.75 12.64 1.73
CA THR A 96 -20.36 13.26 2.91
C THR A 96 -20.10 14.77 2.94
N ASN A 97 -20.80 15.48 3.82
CA ASN A 97 -20.59 16.91 4.08
C ASN A 97 -19.60 17.18 5.23
N GLU A 98 -19.24 16.15 5.99
CA GLU A 98 -18.32 16.25 7.13
C GLU A 98 -17.01 15.51 6.82
N SER A 99 -15.87 16.15 7.02
CA SER A 99 -14.59 15.51 6.78
C SER A 99 -14.25 14.51 7.89
N VAL A 100 -13.69 13.36 7.50
CA VAL A 100 -13.05 12.44 8.44
C VAL A 100 -11.56 12.35 8.14
N MET A 101 -10.77 12.12 9.17
CA MET A 101 -9.32 12.04 9.03
C MET A 101 -8.90 10.64 8.59
N PHE A 102 -8.27 10.56 7.43
CA PHE A 102 -7.55 9.39 6.97
C PHE A 102 -6.07 9.49 7.34
N SER A 103 -5.40 8.36 7.48
CA SER A 103 -3.95 8.32 7.65
C SER A 103 -3.26 7.71 6.42
N SER A 104 -2.22 8.37 5.93
CA SER A 104 -1.37 7.83 4.86
C SER A 104 -0.30 6.92 5.46
N GLY A 105 -0.27 5.67 5.02
CA GLY A 105 0.69 4.65 5.44
C GLY A 105 1.60 4.20 4.31
N HIS A 106 2.72 3.57 4.71
CA HIS A 106 3.65 2.92 3.79
C HIS A 106 2.99 1.68 3.16
N GLY A 107 2.95 1.64 1.84
CA GLY A 107 2.43 0.52 1.05
C GLY A 107 3.53 -0.33 0.43
N LEU A 108 3.11 -1.28 -0.40
CA LEU A 108 4.00 -2.22 -1.07
C LEU A 108 4.74 -1.55 -2.24
N ALA A 109 5.86 -2.15 -2.67
CA ALA A 109 6.61 -1.70 -3.84
C ALA A 109 5.96 -2.03 -5.20
N TYR A 110 5.10 -3.05 -5.22
CA TYR A 110 4.41 -3.58 -6.41
C TYR A 110 2.97 -3.90 -6.02
N LEU A 111 2.10 -4.12 -7.01
CA LEU A 111 0.70 -4.48 -6.77
C LEU A 111 0.60 -5.86 -6.09
N PRO A 112 -0.37 -6.06 -5.18
CA PRO A 112 -0.70 -7.39 -4.64
C PRO A 112 -0.86 -8.47 -5.72
N SER A 113 -1.48 -8.16 -6.86
CA SER A 113 -1.62 -9.11 -7.98
C SER A 113 -0.29 -9.50 -8.64
N GLU A 114 0.66 -8.56 -8.77
CA GLU A 114 1.99 -8.84 -9.33
C GLU A 114 2.77 -9.81 -8.44
N TYR A 115 2.66 -9.66 -7.12
CA TYR A 115 3.23 -10.62 -6.17
C TYR A 115 2.58 -11.99 -6.27
N LEU A 116 1.25 -12.03 -6.41
CA LEU A 116 0.52 -13.28 -6.54
C LEU A 116 0.88 -14.00 -7.85
N GLU A 117 1.09 -13.25 -8.93
CA GLU A 117 1.57 -13.81 -10.19
C GLU A 117 2.97 -14.40 -10.04
N SER A 118 3.90 -13.67 -9.43
CA SER A 118 5.25 -14.16 -9.14
C SER A 118 5.24 -15.43 -8.28
N PHE A 119 4.39 -15.46 -7.24
CA PHE A 119 4.22 -16.63 -6.40
C PHE A 119 3.70 -17.85 -7.18
N LYS A 120 2.70 -17.67 -8.05
CA LYS A 120 2.17 -18.74 -8.91
C LYS A 120 3.21 -19.28 -9.88
N GLN A 121 4.07 -18.42 -10.42
CA GLN A 121 5.09 -18.80 -11.40
C GLN A 121 6.29 -19.50 -10.76
N ASN A 122 6.72 -19.03 -9.58
CA ASN A 122 7.99 -19.44 -8.98
C ASN A 122 7.84 -20.33 -7.74
N GLY A 123 6.65 -20.42 -7.16
CA GLY A 123 6.40 -21.07 -5.86
C GLY A 123 6.90 -20.24 -4.66
N TRP A 124 7.41 -19.04 -4.89
CA TRP A 124 7.89 -18.10 -3.88
C TRP A 124 7.73 -16.66 -4.38
N VAL A 125 7.72 -15.69 -3.46
CA VAL A 125 7.71 -14.27 -3.78
C VAL A 125 8.51 -13.48 -2.74
N CYS A 126 9.17 -12.42 -3.16
CA CYS A 126 9.78 -11.45 -2.24
C CYS A 126 8.84 -10.24 -2.12
N LEU A 127 8.51 -9.85 -0.89
CA LEU A 127 7.68 -8.68 -0.58
C LEU A 127 8.56 -7.55 -0.04
N PRO A 128 9.28 -6.80 -0.90
CA PRO A 128 10.08 -5.69 -0.44
C PRO A 128 9.18 -4.55 0.04
N ALA A 129 9.69 -3.77 1.00
CA ALA A 129 9.01 -2.58 1.52
C ALA A 129 7.64 -2.85 2.19
N ILE A 130 7.42 -4.05 2.74
CA ILE A 130 6.18 -4.34 3.49
C ILE A 130 6.13 -3.66 4.87
N MET A 131 7.31 -3.37 5.45
CA MET A 131 7.45 -2.65 6.71
C MET A 131 7.92 -1.23 6.44
N ALA A 132 7.32 -0.27 7.15
CA ALA A 132 7.79 1.11 7.11
C ALA A 132 9.25 1.19 7.61
N PRO A 133 10.10 2.04 7.00
CA PRO A 133 11.52 2.12 7.36
C PRO A 133 11.78 2.31 8.86
N GLY A 134 11.02 3.17 9.54
CA GLY A 134 11.17 3.37 10.99
C GLY A 134 10.88 2.12 11.84
N ILE A 135 9.99 1.22 11.38
CA ILE A 135 9.77 -0.06 12.06
C ILE A 135 10.99 -0.97 11.88
N VAL A 136 11.57 -0.99 10.68
CA VAL A 136 12.79 -1.76 10.41
C VAL A 136 13.94 -1.25 11.27
N GLU A 137 14.14 0.07 11.33
CA GLU A 137 15.19 0.71 12.13
C GLU A 137 15.05 0.41 13.63
N GLU A 138 13.83 0.47 14.18
CA GLU A 138 13.60 0.15 15.59
C GLU A 138 13.72 -1.34 15.88
N LEU A 139 13.30 -2.23 14.97
CA LEU A 139 13.54 -3.67 15.09
C LEU A 139 15.05 -3.98 15.05
N GLU A 140 15.80 -3.34 14.15
CA GLU A 140 17.26 -3.44 14.11
C GLU A 140 17.87 -3.00 15.43
N ARG A 141 17.44 -1.86 15.98
CA ARG A 141 17.90 -1.34 17.26
C ARG A 141 17.65 -2.31 18.43
N ILE A 142 16.48 -2.94 18.47
CA ILE A 142 16.13 -3.94 19.49
C ILE A 142 16.91 -5.24 19.26
N SER A 143 17.11 -5.65 18.00
CA SER A 143 17.85 -6.87 17.67
C SER A 143 19.35 -6.78 17.96
N CYS A 144 19.90 -5.56 17.96
CA CYS A 144 21.26 -5.24 18.37
C CYS A 144 21.46 -5.33 19.90
N THR A 145 20.85 -6.31 20.58
CA THR A 145 21.20 -6.72 21.96
C THR A 145 22.46 -7.59 22.01
N GLY A 146 23.44 -7.27 21.17
CA GLY A 146 24.77 -7.87 21.19
C GLY A 146 25.74 -6.97 21.95
N CYS A 147 25.67 -7.02 23.28
CA CYS A 147 26.77 -6.65 24.16
C CYS A 147 27.60 -7.90 24.46
#